data_AF-A0A9X4KHU8-F1
#
_entry.id   AF-A0A9X4KHU8-F1
#
_cell.length_a   1.000
_cell.length_b   1.000
_cell.length_c   1.000
_cell.angle_alpha   90.00
_cell.angle_beta   90.00
_cell.angle_gamma   90.00
#
_symmetry.space_group_name_H-M   'P 1'
#
loop_
_entity.id
_entity.type
_entity.pdbx_description
1 polymer ?
#
loop_
_entity_poly.entity_id
_entity_poly.type
_entity_poly.pdbx_seq_one_letter_code
_entity_poly.pdbx_strand_id
1 'polypeptide(L)'
;MERGEHSRLFPANYVNKILIPGANGIRQAATQLGASVTVVSTGLSPAATNGVDWSMLDYVTGIYANGGKNYFDALGVHPYTWPNDPTVMTNWNWLLKTPELYNVMVANGDGSKKLWVTENGFPTSTTNGVTEAQQAQYIESAYNTWKSFSFAGGPYFMYSYKDVGTNAANPEDFFGIVRYNGTLKPAHATVVNLIANNPNSGTASALNITGPITVDGSLSESGWTVDTGVNKGVSGTPNNTVTFDVMWNNSYLYVGVKVLDGNLYKDSANSWEDDSVEIYVDPGNNHATAYDANDRQFIKGYNNAALFEKNGNTSGVLHGWTAIAGGYSVELAIPWSNLGITPSGGTTIGLDIGINDDDNGGTRDSQLVWNGTIDNWTNTANFGDAVLSPTTTGAPLTYYRIQNRWKDTQFLYDGGTRVYYGSGTGDSYLWSLETYGSYTRIRNKATGEYVNIKNGATNVESTAIAASDASSHWTIASSSATTTAKSIKSASNNGFINNETQLGYVTCDRTTVPSDTSWSSEQWFFVQQ
;
A
#
# COMPACT_ATOMS: atom_id res chain seq x y z
N MET A 1 -24.15 -27.41 -25.19
CA MET A 1 -24.26 -26.60 -26.43
C MET A 1 -23.04 -26.89 -27.27
N GLU A 2 -23.27 -27.30 -28.51
CA GLU A 2 -22.27 -27.76 -29.48
C GLU A 2 -21.25 -26.68 -29.83
N ARG A 3 -20.01 -27.10 -30.12
CA ARG A 3 -18.94 -26.25 -30.69
C ARG A 3 -19.29 -25.91 -32.14
N GLY A 4 -20.29 -25.06 -32.35
CA GLY A 4 -20.61 -24.45 -33.64
C GLY A 4 -19.80 -23.16 -33.83
N GLU A 5 -19.06 -23.08 -34.93
CA GLU A 5 -18.64 -21.88 -35.68
C GLU A 5 -18.68 -20.49 -35.02
N HIS A 6 -18.20 -20.34 -33.78
CA HIS A 6 -17.78 -19.04 -33.28
C HIS A 6 -16.60 -18.61 -34.13
N SER A 7 -16.76 -17.52 -34.89
CA SER A 7 -15.72 -16.92 -35.72
C SER A 7 -14.41 -16.86 -34.95
N ARG A 8 -13.43 -17.69 -35.35
CA ARG A 8 -12.08 -17.66 -34.80
C ARG A 8 -11.62 -16.20 -34.77
N LEU A 9 -11.09 -15.77 -33.64
CA LEU A 9 -10.69 -14.37 -33.39
C LEU A 9 -9.38 -14.04 -34.12
N PHE A 10 -9.33 -14.27 -35.44
CA PHE A 10 -8.32 -13.73 -36.33
C PHE A 10 -8.18 -12.22 -36.10
N PRO A 11 -6.99 -11.63 -36.28
CA PRO A 11 -6.79 -10.20 -36.01
C PRO A 11 -7.84 -9.30 -36.68
N ALA A 12 -8.20 -9.58 -37.93
CA ALA A 12 -9.25 -8.85 -38.65
C ALA A 12 -10.64 -8.96 -37.99
N ASN A 13 -11.02 -10.14 -37.50
CA ASN A 13 -12.29 -10.33 -36.80
C ASN A 13 -12.29 -9.63 -35.44
N TYR A 14 -11.19 -9.74 -34.68
CA TYR A 14 -11.05 -9.04 -33.41
C TYR A 14 -11.16 -7.53 -33.60
N VAL A 15 -10.44 -6.96 -34.57
CA VAL A 15 -10.48 -5.52 -34.84
C VAL A 15 -11.88 -5.06 -35.22
N ASN A 16 -12.49 -5.71 -36.22
CA ASN A 16 -13.75 -5.25 -36.80
C ASN A 16 -14.99 -5.55 -35.95
N LYS A 17 -14.97 -6.63 -35.16
CA LYS A 17 -16.16 -7.08 -34.41
C LYS A 17 -16.09 -6.78 -32.91
N ILE A 18 -14.89 -6.55 -32.35
CA ILE A 18 -14.69 -6.38 -30.91
C ILE A 18 -14.02 -5.05 -30.61
N LEU A 19 -12.80 -4.83 -31.09
CA LEU A 19 -11.99 -3.68 -30.69
C LEU A 19 -12.62 -2.35 -31.12
N ILE A 20 -12.95 -2.18 -32.41
CA ILE A 20 -13.53 -0.94 -32.92
C ILE A 20 -14.90 -0.67 -32.29
N PRO A 21 -15.88 -1.60 -32.33
CA PRO A 21 -17.19 -1.35 -31.73
C PRO A 21 -17.14 -1.14 -30.22
N GLY A 22 -16.32 -1.94 -29.52
CA GLY A 22 -16.17 -1.89 -28.07
C GLY A 22 -15.53 -0.59 -27.60
N ALA A 23 -14.42 -0.18 -28.21
CA ALA A 23 -13.74 1.07 -27.87
C ALA A 23 -14.65 2.29 -28.09
N ASN A 24 -15.40 2.32 -29.19
CA ASN A 24 -16.36 3.39 -29.46
C ASN A 24 -17.47 3.45 -28.41
N GLY A 25 -18.06 2.31 -28.07
CA GLY A 25 -19.12 2.24 -27.06
C GLY A 25 -18.63 2.66 -25.67
N ILE A 26 -17.46 2.16 -25.26
CA ILE A 26 -16.83 2.49 -23.96
C ILE A 26 -16.52 3.99 -23.88
N ARG A 27 -15.89 4.56 -24.91
CA ARG A 27 -15.54 6.00 -24.93
C ARG A 27 -16.78 6.89 -24.99
N GLN A 28 -17.83 6.48 -25.70
CA GLN A 28 -19.10 7.20 -25.70
C GLN A 28 -19.73 7.23 -24.31
N ALA A 29 -19.79 6.08 -23.63
CA ALA A 29 -20.32 6.00 -22.26
C ALA A 29 -19.49 6.83 -21.28
N ALA A 30 -18.16 6.75 -21.36
CA ALA A 30 -17.26 7.54 -20.53
C ALA A 30 -17.50 9.06 -20.72
N THR A 31 -17.65 9.51 -21.96
CA THR A 31 -17.99 10.91 -22.28
C THR A 31 -19.32 11.33 -21.65
N GLN A 32 -20.36 10.50 -21.74
CA GLN A 32 -21.68 10.79 -21.16
C GLN A 32 -21.66 10.88 -19.63
N LEU A 33 -20.75 10.14 -18.99
CA LEU A 33 -20.59 10.09 -17.54
C LEU A 33 -19.57 11.10 -17.00
N GLY A 34 -18.90 11.87 -17.88
CA GLY A 34 -17.80 12.74 -17.47
C GLY A 34 -16.61 11.99 -16.88
N ALA A 35 -16.40 10.74 -17.31
CA ALA A 35 -15.34 9.86 -16.83
C ALA A 35 -14.23 9.72 -17.89
N SER A 36 -13.00 9.54 -17.42
CA SER A 36 -11.87 9.12 -18.25
C SER A 36 -11.82 7.59 -18.31
N VAL A 37 -11.43 7.04 -19.46
CA VAL A 37 -11.31 5.58 -19.64
C VAL A 37 -10.06 5.25 -20.44
N THR A 38 -9.38 4.17 -20.04
CA THR A 38 -8.29 3.56 -20.80
C THR A 38 -8.81 2.28 -21.44
N VAL A 39 -8.78 2.21 -22.77
CA VAL A 39 -9.13 1.00 -23.52
C VAL A 39 -7.88 0.15 -23.70
N VAL A 40 -7.83 -1.00 -23.05
CA VAL A 40 -6.74 -1.98 -23.23
C VAL A 40 -7.14 -2.98 -24.31
N SER A 41 -6.21 -3.35 -25.19
CA SER A 41 -6.44 -4.45 -26.13
C SER A 41 -6.69 -5.78 -25.42
N THR A 42 -7.01 -6.83 -26.19
CA THR A 42 -6.98 -8.20 -25.68
C THR A 42 -5.58 -8.54 -25.13
N GLY A 43 -5.54 -9.39 -24.10
CA GLY A 43 -4.30 -9.91 -23.53
C GLY A 43 -3.69 -10.98 -24.43
N LEU A 44 -2.48 -10.72 -24.92
CA LEU A 44 -1.80 -11.61 -25.85
C LEU A 44 -0.95 -12.65 -25.12
N SER A 45 -1.08 -13.93 -25.46
CA SER A 45 -0.31 -15.02 -24.85
C SER A 45 0.69 -15.67 -25.83
N PRO A 46 1.76 -16.30 -25.32
CA PRO A 46 2.71 -17.06 -26.13
C PRO A 46 2.07 -18.14 -26.98
N ALA A 47 2.21 -18.03 -28.29
CA ALA A 47 1.83 -19.07 -29.25
C ALA A 47 2.70 -19.00 -30.51
N ALA A 48 2.74 -20.10 -31.25
CA ALA A 48 3.30 -20.11 -32.61
C ALA A 48 2.16 -19.92 -33.62
N THR A 49 2.42 -19.20 -34.71
CA THR A 49 1.45 -19.08 -35.79
C THR A 49 1.36 -20.40 -36.56
N ASN A 50 0.20 -21.06 -36.50
CA ASN A 50 0.01 -22.40 -37.06
C ASN A 50 -1.32 -22.57 -37.83
N GLY A 51 -1.97 -21.45 -38.20
CA GLY A 51 -3.26 -21.43 -38.89
C GLY A 51 -4.48 -21.58 -37.98
N VAL A 52 -4.26 -21.93 -36.70
CA VAL A 52 -5.27 -21.89 -35.64
C VAL A 52 -4.91 -20.81 -34.63
N ASP A 53 -3.67 -20.86 -34.13
CA ASP A 53 -3.08 -19.89 -33.22
C ASP A 53 -2.27 -18.86 -33.98
N TRP A 54 -2.05 -17.72 -33.33
CA TRP A 54 -1.26 -16.60 -33.84
C TRP A 54 -0.19 -16.23 -32.81
N SER A 55 1.03 -16.05 -33.27
CA SER A 55 2.06 -15.44 -32.46
C SER A 55 1.66 -14.02 -32.05
N MET A 56 2.16 -13.55 -30.91
CA MET A 56 1.85 -12.19 -30.45
C MET A 56 2.28 -11.12 -31.46
N LEU A 57 3.42 -11.33 -32.13
CA LEU A 57 3.92 -10.43 -33.18
C LEU A 57 2.98 -10.36 -34.38
N ASP A 58 2.55 -11.52 -34.89
CA ASP A 58 1.64 -11.57 -36.03
C ASP A 58 0.26 -11.04 -35.67
N TYR A 59 -0.19 -11.27 -34.43
CA TYR A 59 -1.48 -10.77 -33.97
C TYR A 59 -1.50 -9.25 -33.87
N VAL A 60 -0.49 -8.63 -33.25
CA VAL A 60 -0.37 -7.15 -33.16
C VAL A 60 -0.19 -6.54 -34.55
N THR A 61 0.64 -7.15 -35.40
CA THR A 61 0.79 -6.72 -36.80
C THR A 61 -0.57 -6.76 -37.51
N GLY A 62 -1.35 -7.81 -37.30
CA GLY A 62 -2.71 -7.94 -37.80
C GLY A 62 -3.67 -6.90 -37.23
N ILE A 63 -3.57 -6.52 -35.95
CA ILE A 63 -4.37 -5.44 -35.36
C ILE A 63 -4.12 -4.14 -36.12
N TYR A 64 -2.86 -3.78 -36.35
CA TYR A 64 -2.48 -2.57 -37.09
C TYR A 64 -2.92 -2.62 -38.55
N ALA A 65 -2.66 -3.73 -39.25
CA ALA A 65 -3.02 -3.90 -40.66
C ALA A 65 -4.52 -3.80 -40.92
N ASN A 66 -5.36 -4.07 -39.91
CA ASN A 66 -6.82 -4.00 -40.02
C ASN A 66 -7.41 -2.70 -39.43
N GLY A 67 -6.58 -1.70 -39.12
CA GLY A 67 -7.06 -0.37 -38.68
C GLY A 67 -7.32 -0.22 -37.18
N GLY A 68 -6.83 -1.14 -36.35
CA GLY A 68 -7.05 -1.13 -34.90
C GLY A 68 -6.29 -0.04 -34.14
N LYS A 69 -5.34 0.66 -34.77
CA LYS A 69 -4.41 1.61 -34.12
C LYS A 69 -5.08 2.58 -33.15
N ASN A 70 -6.18 3.23 -33.54
CA ASN A 70 -6.78 4.32 -32.74
C ASN A 70 -7.81 3.83 -31.70
N TYR A 71 -7.97 2.51 -31.54
CA TYR A 71 -9.04 1.91 -30.76
C TYR A 71 -8.55 1.19 -29.50
N PHE A 72 -7.28 1.33 -29.16
CA PHE A 72 -6.73 1.00 -27.85
C PHE A 72 -5.71 2.05 -27.41
N ASP A 73 -5.63 2.26 -26.11
CA ASP A 73 -4.74 3.20 -25.42
C ASP A 73 -3.50 2.47 -24.87
N ALA A 74 -3.65 1.18 -24.55
CA ALA A 74 -2.57 0.29 -24.14
C ALA A 74 -2.73 -1.12 -24.73
N LEU A 75 -1.61 -1.83 -24.92
CA LEU A 75 -1.61 -3.21 -25.39
C LEU A 75 -1.54 -4.18 -24.19
N GLY A 76 -2.53 -5.06 -24.06
CA GLY A 76 -2.53 -6.12 -23.04
C GLY A 76 -1.65 -7.31 -23.42
N VAL A 77 -0.85 -7.81 -22.48
CA VAL A 77 0.05 -8.95 -22.70
C VAL A 77 0.08 -9.91 -21.51
N HIS A 78 0.25 -11.20 -21.80
CA HIS A 78 0.41 -12.30 -20.85
C HIS A 78 1.81 -12.92 -20.99
N PRO A 79 2.89 -12.25 -20.55
CA PRO A 79 4.27 -12.62 -20.85
C PRO A 79 4.75 -13.83 -20.02
N TYR A 80 4.05 -14.96 -20.11
CA TYR A 80 4.33 -16.17 -19.37
C TYR A 80 5.70 -16.77 -19.72
N THR A 81 6.37 -17.31 -18.70
CA THR A 81 7.67 -18.00 -18.83
C THR A 81 7.70 -19.37 -18.13
N TRP A 82 6.62 -19.74 -17.42
CA TRP A 82 6.59 -20.95 -16.59
C TRP A 82 6.84 -22.23 -17.41
N PRO A 83 7.45 -23.26 -16.80
CA PRO A 83 8.00 -23.29 -15.43
C PRO A 83 9.40 -22.64 -15.32
N ASN A 84 9.89 -21.98 -16.38
CA ASN A 84 11.27 -21.51 -16.45
C ASN A 84 11.45 -20.19 -15.71
N ASP A 85 12.69 -19.97 -15.24
CA ASP A 85 13.15 -18.73 -14.63
C ASP A 85 12.89 -17.54 -15.59
N PRO A 86 12.17 -16.48 -15.14
CA PRO A 86 11.85 -15.32 -15.98
C PRO A 86 13.06 -14.50 -16.40
N THR A 87 14.20 -14.65 -15.73
CA THR A 87 15.45 -13.92 -16.02
C THR A 87 16.33 -14.63 -17.05
N VAL A 88 16.02 -15.87 -17.38
CA VAL A 88 16.80 -16.68 -18.33
C VAL A 88 16.15 -16.63 -19.71
N MET A 89 16.90 -16.12 -20.69
CA MET A 89 16.42 -16.04 -22.07
C MET A 89 16.20 -17.43 -22.68
N THR A 90 14.99 -17.66 -23.18
CA THR A 90 14.63 -18.85 -23.97
C THR A 90 13.70 -18.46 -25.11
N ASN A 91 13.48 -19.36 -26.07
CA ASN A 91 12.55 -19.11 -27.18
C ASN A 91 11.11 -18.85 -26.73
N TRP A 92 10.75 -19.29 -25.51
CA TRP A 92 9.41 -19.17 -24.92
C TRP A 92 9.33 -18.15 -23.80
N ASN A 93 10.45 -17.50 -23.42
CA ASN A 93 10.45 -16.44 -22.42
C ASN A 93 9.93 -15.13 -23.02
N TRP A 94 8.61 -14.99 -23.03
CA TRP A 94 7.99 -13.81 -23.63
C TRP A 94 8.07 -12.55 -22.78
N LEU A 95 8.46 -12.66 -21.51
CA LEU A 95 8.82 -11.49 -20.71
C LEU A 95 10.02 -10.77 -21.32
N LEU A 96 11.13 -11.48 -21.53
CA LEU A 96 12.35 -10.91 -22.12
C LEU A 96 12.22 -10.62 -23.62
N LYS A 97 11.27 -11.25 -24.31
CA LYS A 97 10.96 -10.96 -25.72
C LYS A 97 9.94 -9.84 -25.93
N THR A 98 9.31 -9.31 -24.88
CA THR A 98 8.36 -8.20 -25.01
C THR A 98 8.92 -6.99 -25.79
N PRO A 99 10.22 -6.63 -25.72
CA PRO A 99 10.78 -5.57 -26.56
C PRO A 99 10.55 -5.79 -28.07
N GLU A 100 10.51 -7.04 -28.55
CA GLU A 100 10.17 -7.36 -29.95
C GLU A 100 8.74 -6.91 -30.29
N LEU A 101 7.80 -7.14 -29.37
CA LEU A 101 6.40 -6.73 -29.51
C LEU A 101 6.26 -5.20 -29.47
N TYR A 102 6.98 -4.55 -28.55
CA TYR A 102 7.01 -3.09 -28.48
C TYR A 102 7.58 -2.47 -29.77
N ASN A 103 8.60 -3.09 -30.39
CA ASN A 103 9.13 -2.62 -31.67
C ASN A 103 8.08 -2.64 -32.80
N VAL A 104 7.13 -3.58 -32.79
CA VAL A 104 5.99 -3.57 -33.72
C VAL A 104 5.10 -2.34 -33.47
N MET A 105 4.83 -1.99 -32.22
CA MET A 105 4.07 -0.78 -31.88
C MET A 105 4.80 0.49 -32.32
N VAL A 106 6.11 0.59 -32.06
CA VAL A 106 6.96 1.70 -32.50
C VAL A 106 6.94 1.84 -34.01
N ALA A 107 7.10 0.74 -34.76
CA ALA A 107 7.07 0.74 -36.22
C ALA A 107 5.73 1.21 -36.81
N ASN A 108 4.64 1.07 -36.05
CA ASN A 108 3.31 1.55 -36.41
C ASN A 108 2.99 2.94 -35.83
N GLY A 109 3.97 3.63 -35.23
CA GLY A 109 3.85 4.98 -34.69
C GLY A 109 3.07 5.07 -33.38
N ASP A 110 3.14 4.01 -32.55
CA ASP A 110 2.51 3.90 -31.22
C ASP A 110 3.57 3.78 -30.10
N GLY A 111 4.80 4.24 -30.33
CA GLY A 111 5.89 4.15 -29.35
C GLY A 111 5.63 4.86 -28.02
N SER A 112 4.69 5.83 -27.99
CA SER A 112 4.26 6.48 -26.75
C SER A 112 3.29 5.64 -25.91
N LYS A 113 2.60 4.66 -26.52
CA LYS A 113 1.68 3.77 -25.80
C LYS A 113 2.46 2.76 -24.96
N LYS A 114 1.83 2.35 -23.85
CA LYS A 114 2.40 1.38 -22.91
C LYS A 114 1.83 -0.02 -23.13
N LEU A 115 2.56 -1.02 -22.67
CA LEU A 115 2.07 -2.38 -22.55
C LEU A 115 1.64 -2.63 -21.10
N TRP A 116 0.56 -3.38 -20.91
CA TRP A 116 0.02 -3.75 -19.61
C TRP A 116 0.11 -5.26 -19.44
N VAL A 117 0.66 -5.73 -18.31
CA VAL A 117 0.62 -7.16 -17.96
C VAL A 117 -0.75 -7.45 -17.39
N THR A 118 -1.64 -8.00 -18.21
CA THR A 118 -2.99 -8.38 -17.78
C THR A 118 -3.04 -9.78 -17.16
N GLU A 119 -1.97 -10.56 -17.30
CA GLU A 119 -1.84 -11.87 -16.67
C GLU A 119 -0.37 -12.33 -16.63
N ASN A 120 0.15 -12.70 -15.47
CA ASN A 120 1.42 -13.43 -15.37
C ASN A 120 1.52 -14.18 -14.03
N GLY A 121 2.16 -15.34 -14.02
CA GLY A 121 2.30 -16.15 -12.82
C GLY A 121 3.02 -17.46 -13.06
N PHE A 122 3.19 -18.21 -11.97
CA PHE A 122 3.92 -19.47 -11.94
C PHE A 122 3.11 -20.49 -11.11
N PRO A 123 2.70 -21.62 -11.68
CA PRO A 123 1.90 -22.61 -10.96
C PRO A 123 2.79 -23.48 -10.07
N THR A 124 2.28 -23.91 -8.92
CA THR A 124 2.98 -24.81 -7.98
C THR A 124 2.54 -26.27 -8.09
N SER A 125 2.04 -26.68 -9.27
CA SER A 125 1.62 -28.05 -9.59
C SER A 125 2.82 -29.01 -9.70
N THR A 126 2.56 -30.31 -9.58
CA THR A 126 3.58 -31.36 -9.75
C THR A 126 4.02 -31.53 -11.20
N THR A 127 3.16 -31.17 -12.16
CA THR A 127 3.46 -31.19 -13.60
C THR A 127 3.56 -29.76 -14.11
N ASN A 128 4.65 -29.44 -14.83
CA ASN A 128 4.94 -28.10 -15.37
C ASN A 128 4.81 -26.95 -14.36
N GLY A 129 5.03 -27.24 -13.06
CA GLY A 129 5.03 -26.24 -12.00
C GLY A 129 6.41 -26.03 -11.40
N VAL A 130 6.48 -25.03 -10.52
CA VAL A 130 7.65 -24.68 -9.73
C VAL A 130 7.39 -24.95 -8.25
N THR A 131 8.42 -24.99 -7.41
CA THR A 131 8.21 -25.02 -5.96
C THR A 131 7.58 -23.70 -5.48
N GLU A 132 6.88 -23.70 -4.34
CA GLU A 132 6.31 -22.45 -3.80
C GLU A 132 7.38 -21.38 -3.47
N ALA A 133 8.61 -21.80 -3.15
CA ALA A 133 9.74 -20.88 -2.97
C ALA A 133 10.19 -20.26 -4.30
N GLN A 134 10.25 -21.06 -5.37
CA GLN A 134 10.53 -20.56 -6.72
C GLN A 134 9.40 -19.69 -7.24
N GLN A 135 8.13 -20.00 -6.93
CA GLN A 135 6.99 -19.14 -7.26
C GLN A 135 7.19 -17.73 -6.69
N ALA A 136 7.58 -17.62 -5.42
CA ALA A 136 7.88 -16.34 -4.78
C ALA A 136 9.04 -15.61 -5.49
N GLN A 137 10.17 -16.28 -5.68
CA GLN A 137 11.34 -15.70 -6.34
C GLN A 137 11.05 -15.24 -7.78
N TYR A 138 10.33 -16.04 -8.55
CA TYR A 138 10.06 -15.77 -9.95
C TYR A 138 9.01 -14.66 -10.13
N ILE A 139 8.03 -14.53 -9.22
CA ILE A 139 7.10 -13.39 -9.24
C ILE A 139 7.86 -12.07 -9.04
N GLU A 140 8.75 -12.01 -8.05
CA GLU A 140 9.60 -10.83 -7.81
C GLU A 140 10.50 -10.52 -9.01
N SER A 141 11.18 -11.53 -9.53
CA SER A 141 12.10 -11.38 -10.66
C SER A 141 11.36 -10.93 -11.92
N ALA A 142 10.17 -11.50 -12.20
CA ALA A 142 9.36 -11.14 -13.35
C ALA A 142 8.84 -9.70 -13.24
N TYR A 143 8.34 -9.30 -12.07
CA TYR A 143 7.89 -7.94 -11.81
C TYR A 143 9.02 -6.92 -11.98
N ASN A 144 10.18 -7.15 -11.35
CA ASN A 144 11.34 -6.24 -11.43
C ASN A 144 11.87 -6.13 -12.86
N THR A 145 11.93 -7.26 -13.58
CA THR A 145 12.31 -7.27 -15.00
C THR A 145 11.32 -6.46 -15.83
N TRP A 146 10.01 -6.65 -15.64
CA TRP A 146 9.00 -5.88 -16.34
C TRP A 146 9.16 -4.38 -16.12
N LYS A 147 9.31 -3.96 -14.86
CA LYS A 147 9.48 -2.56 -14.47
C LYS A 147 10.76 -1.91 -15.03
N SER A 148 11.75 -2.70 -15.43
CA SER A 148 12.96 -2.19 -16.09
C SER A 148 12.72 -1.70 -17.52
N PHE A 149 11.62 -2.10 -18.16
CA PHE A 149 11.31 -1.68 -19.53
C PHE A 149 10.65 -0.31 -19.56
N SER A 150 11.16 0.60 -20.40
CA SER A 150 10.60 1.96 -20.57
C SER A 150 9.16 1.99 -21.11
N PHE A 151 8.74 0.91 -21.77
CA PHE A 151 7.39 0.74 -22.31
C PHE A 151 6.43 0.04 -21.34
N ALA A 152 6.91 -0.46 -20.20
CA ALA A 152 6.06 -1.02 -19.17
C ALA A 152 5.14 0.09 -18.62
N GLY A 153 3.84 -0.17 -18.58
CA GLY A 153 2.88 0.74 -17.97
C GLY A 153 1.66 0.02 -17.42
N GLY A 154 0.78 0.80 -16.80
CA GLY A 154 -0.40 0.27 -16.13
C GLY A 154 -0.10 -0.71 -14.99
N PRO A 155 -1.12 -1.42 -14.49
CA PRO A 155 -0.95 -2.43 -13.45
C PRO A 155 -0.28 -3.71 -13.98
N TYR A 156 0.41 -4.42 -13.08
CA TYR A 156 0.90 -5.78 -13.32
C TYR A 156 -0.05 -6.77 -12.64
N PHE A 157 -0.94 -7.38 -13.40
CA PHE A 157 -1.93 -8.33 -12.88
C PHE A 157 -1.32 -9.73 -12.76
N MET A 158 -1.04 -10.11 -11.52
CA MET A 158 -0.61 -11.47 -11.21
C MET A 158 -1.78 -12.45 -11.30
N TYR A 159 -1.52 -13.59 -11.94
CA TYR A 159 -2.41 -14.75 -11.99
C TYR A 159 -1.90 -15.83 -11.02
N SER A 160 -2.59 -16.13 -9.92
CA SER A 160 -3.84 -15.50 -9.45
C SER A 160 -3.86 -15.36 -7.93
N TYR A 161 -4.94 -14.78 -7.38
CA TYR A 161 -5.04 -14.58 -5.94
C TYR A 161 -5.10 -15.91 -5.17
N LYS A 162 -5.91 -16.87 -5.62
CA LYS A 162 -6.20 -18.11 -4.89
C LYS A 162 -6.21 -19.32 -5.82
N ASP A 163 -5.62 -20.41 -5.36
CA ASP A 163 -5.73 -21.74 -5.98
C ASP A 163 -7.20 -22.12 -6.17
N VAL A 164 -7.53 -22.59 -7.37
CA VAL A 164 -8.92 -22.85 -7.78
C VAL A 164 -9.33 -24.31 -7.61
N GLY A 165 -8.37 -25.19 -7.28
CA GLY A 165 -8.62 -26.61 -7.07
C GLY A 165 -7.52 -27.31 -6.29
N THR A 166 -7.53 -28.64 -6.31
CA THR A 166 -6.62 -29.49 -5.54
C THR A 166 -5.97 -30.60 -6.36
N ASN A 167 -6.21 -30.66 -7.68
CA ASN A 167 -5.60 -31.65 -8.56
C ASN A 167 -4.15 -31.27 -8.84
N ALA A 168 -3.21 -31.86 -8.09
CA ALA A 168 -1.78 -31.53 -8.15
C ALA A 168 -1.17 -31.59 -9.56
N ALA A 169 -1.75 -32.35 -10.49
CA ALA A 169 -1.26 -32.45 -11.87
C ALA A 169 -1.79 -31.32 -12.79
N ASN A 170 -2.79 -30.55 -12.36
CA ASN A 170 -3.37 -29.44 -13.11
C ASN A 170 -2.69 -28.11 -12.73
N PRO A 171 -1.90 -27.47 -13.60
CA PRO A 171 -1.29 -26.17 -13.30
C PRO A 171 -2.28 -25.08 -12.90
N GLU A 172 -3.45 -25.05 -13.56
CA GLU A 172 -4.49 -24.05 -13.30
C GLU A 172 -4.94 -24.05 -11.84
N ASP A 173 -4.96 -25.23 -11.19
CA ASP A 173 -5.36 -25.34 -9.79
C ASP A 173 -4.39 -24.65 -8.83
N PHE A 174 -3.14 -24.35 -9.26
CA PHE A 174 -2.02 -24.01 -8.38
C PHE A 174 -1.29 -22.68 -8.68
N PHE A 175 -1.90 -21.77 -9.45
CA PHE A 175 -1.35 -20.41 -9.68
C PHE A 175 -1.50 -19.46 -8.50
N GLY A 176 -2.37 -19.77 -7.53
CA GLY A 176 -2.69 -18.88 -6.43
C GLY A 176 -1.48 -18.53 -5.57
N ILE A 177 -1.45 -17.31 -5.03
CA ILE A 177 -0.59 -16.97 -3.88
C ILE A 177 -1.24 -17.35 -2.54
N VAL A 178 -2.54 -17.66 -2.56
CA VAL A 178 -3.29 -18.26 -1.46
C VAL A 178 -3.69 -19.68 -1.86
N ARG A 179 -3.46 -20.66 -0.99
CA ARG A 179 -3.84 -22.05 -1.24
C ARG A 179 -5.36 -22.22 -1.27
N TYR A 180 -5.82 -23.35 -1.79
CA TYR A 180 -7.25 -23.66 -1.90
C TYR A 180 -7.98 -23.59 -0.54
N ASN A 181 -7.30 -24.04 0.52
CA ASN A 181 -7.79 -23.99 1.90
C ASN A 181 -7.71 -22.60 2.57
N GLY A 182 -7.23 -21.56 1.87
CA GLY A 182 -7.11 -20.20 2.39
C GLY A 182 -5.79 -19.89 3.09
N THR A 183 -4.87 -20.86 3.24
CA THR A 183 -3.55 -20.60 3.81
C THR A 183 -2.64 -19.88 2.81
N LEU A 184 -1.80 -18.96 3.28
CA LEU A 184 -0.91 -18.18 2.42
C LEU A 184 0.28 -19.01 1.92
N LYS A 185 0.64 -18.85 0.64
CA LYS A 185 1.93 -19.32 0.09
C LYS A 185 3.02 -18.25 0.31
N PRO A 186 4.32 -18.60 0.28
CA PRO A 186 5.42 -17.64 0.34
C PRO A 186 5.29 -16.47 -0.64
N ALA A 187 4.79 -16.75 -1.85
CA ALA A 187 4.55 -15.73 -2.88
C ALA A 187 3.61 -14.60 -2.43
N HIS A 188 2.69 -14.85 -1.48
CA HIS A 188 1.85 -13.79 -0.93
C HIS A 188 2.67 -12.72 -0.23
N ALA A 189 3.64 -13.11 0.61
CA ALA A 189 4.51 -12.17 1.30
C ALA A 189 5.36 -11.37 0.31
N THR A 190 5.87 -12.02 -0.74
CA THR A 190 6.58 -11.34 -1.82
C THR A 190 5.73 -10.29 -2.51
N VAL A 191 4.47 -10.61 -2.88
CA VAL A 191 3.58 -9.65 -3.53
C VAL A 191 3.26 -8.48 -2.61
N VAL A 192 3.00 -8.72 -1.32
CA VAL A 192 2.80 -7.66 -0.33
C VAL A 192 4.04 -6.76 -0.23
N ASN A 193 5.24 -7.35 -0.21
CA ASN A 193 6.49 -6.60 -0.18
C ASN A 193 6.72 -5.81 -1.48
N LEU A 194 6.38 -6.36 -2.64
CA LEU A 194 6.50 -5.63 -3.91
C LEU A 194 5.55 -4.43 -3.95
N ILE A 195 4.34 -4.57 -3.38
CA ILE A 195 3.39 -3.46 -3.24
C ILE A 195 3.97 -2.40 -2.29
N ALA A 196 4.48 -2.81 -1.13
CA ALA A 196 5.07 -1.90 -0.14
C ALA A 196 6.37 -1.21 -0.64
N ASN A 197 7.21 -1.95 -1.38
CA ASN A 197 8.51 -1.50 -1.88
C ASN A 197 8.45 -0.88 -3.29
N ASN A 198 7.26 -0.79 -3.91
CA ASN A 198 7.01 0.06 -5.09
C ASN A 198 6.08 1.22 -4.74
N PRO A 199 6.52 2.20 -3.93
CA PRO A 199 5.79 3.46 -3.73
C PRO A 199 5.69 4.29 -5.03
N ASN A 200 6.39 3.90 -6.10
CA ASN A 200 6.30 4.46 -7.46
C ASN A 200 5.03 4.02 -8.22
N SER A 201 3.95 3.66 -7.53
CA SER A 201 2.60 3.62 -8.13
C SER A 201 2.16 5.01 -8.60
N GLY A 202 2.86 6.07 -8.16
CA GLY A 202 2.42 7.44 -8.33
C GLY A 202 1.08 7.65 -7.63
N THR A 203 0.77 6.86 -6.60
CA THR A 203 -0.47 6.99 -5.83
C THR A 203 -0.21 6.77 -4.34
N ALA A 204 -0.60 7.74 -3.52
CA ALA A 204 -0.60 7.68 -2.06
C ALA A 204 -2.05 7.76 -1.55
N SER A 205 -2.37 7.02 -0.49
CA SER A 205 -3.69 7.11 0.15
C SER A 205 -3.62 8.09 1.31
N ALA A 206 -4.38 9.19 1.25
CA ALA A 206 -4.48 10.12 2.35
C ALA A 206 -5.52 9.62 3.37
N LEU A 207 -5.07 9.27 4.57
CA LEU A 207 -5.93 8.73 5.63
C LEU A 207 -6.90 9.79 6.18
N ASN A 208 -8.20 9.50 6.25
CA ASN A 208 -9.17 10.43 6.85
C ASN A 208 -9.16 10.31 8.37
N ILE A 209 -8.88 11.40 9.08
CA ILE A 209 -8.78 11.48 10.54
C ILE A 209 -9.85 12.41 11.13
N THR A 210 -10.29 12.17 12.37
CA THR A 210 -11.32 12.99 13.03
C THR A 210 -10.77 14.04 13.99
N GLY A 211 -9.53 13.87 14.45
CA GLY A 211 -8.86 14.77 15.37
C GLY A 211 -7.87 15.68 14.65
N PRO A 212 -7.61 16.89 15.15
CA PRO A 212 -6.49 17.69 14.68
C PRO A 212 -5.17 17.00 15.08
N ILE A 213 -4.17 17.12 14.20
CA ILE A 213 -2.79 16.77 14.49
C ILE A 213 -2.10 17.99 15.11
N THR A 214 -1.25 17.76 16.11
CA THR A 214 -0.38 18.81 16.65
C THR A 214 0.77 18.99 15.68
N VAL A 215 0.78 20.08 14.92
CA VAL A 215 1.83 20.30 13.92
C VAL A 215 3.08 20.86 14.58
N ASP A 216 3.98 19.99 15.00
CA ASP A 216 5.26 20.35 15.63
C ASP A 216 6.48 19.75 14.92
N GLY A 217 6.26 18.95 13.87
CA GLY A 217 7.31 18.30 13.10
C GLY A 217 7.70 16.93 13.64
N SER A 218 7.19 16.51 14.80
CA SER A 218 7.22 15.13 15.26
C SER A 218 6.14 14.35 14.52
N LEU A 219 6.47 13.12 14.07
CA LEU A 219 5.50 12.24 13.40
C LEU A 219 5.00 11.17 14.37
N SER A 220 4.65 11.57 15.59
CA SER A 220 4.37 10.66 16.71
C SER A 220 2.88 10.37 16.93
N GLU A 221 2.02 11.09 16.24
CA GLU A 221 0.57 10.98 16.30
C GLU A 221 0.09 9.67 15.70
N SER A 222 -0.99 9.13 16.27
CA SER A 222 -1.49 7.78 15.96
C SER A 222 -1.98 7.56 14.52
N GLY A 223 -2.04 8.61 13.70
CA GLY A 223 -2.44 8.53 12.29
C GLY A 223 -1.26 8.34 11.32
N TRP A 224 -0.04 8.65 11.75
CA TRP A 224 1.15 8.55 10.89
C TRP A 224 1.65 7.10 10.78
N THR A 225 1.83 6.63 9.55
CA THR A 225 2.53 5.37 9.24
C THR A 225 3.92 5.66 8.63
N VAL A 226 4.03 6.71 7.81
CA VAL A 226 5.29 7.25 7.23
C VAL A 226 6.14 6.18 6.56
N ASP A 227 5.53 5.42 5.65
CA ASP A 227 6.11 4.25 4.98
C ASP A 227 6.24 4.41 3.45
N THR A 228 5.71 5.48 2.86
CA THR A 228 5.79 5.70 1.41
C THR A 228 7.15 6.29 1.04
N GLY A 229 7.99 5.53 0.35
CA GLY A 229 9.35 5.95 0.01
C GLY A 229 9.45 7.01 -1.11
N VAL A 230 10.38 7.94 -0.96
CA VAL A 230 10.76 8.95 -1.96
C VAL A 230 12.14 8.58 -2.51
N ASN A 231 12.17 7.96 -3.70
CA ASN A 231 13.38 7.27 -4.18
C ASN A 231 13.87 7.74 -5.56
N LYS A 232 13.16 8.66 -6.23
CA LYS A 232 13.47 9.05 -7.60
C LYS A 232 14.46 10.21 -7.61
N GLY A 233 15.73 9.91 -7.85
CA GLY A 233 16.76 10.94 -8.07
C GLY A 233 16.48 11.71 -9.37
N VAL A 234 16.42 13.04 -9.28
CA VAL A 234 16.20 13.94 -10.43
C VAL A 234 17.35 14.91 -10.67
N SER A 235 18.25 15.05 -9.69
CA SER A 235 19.52 15.78 -9.81
C SER A 235 20.56 15.16 -8.88
N GLY A 236 21.85 15.31 -9.23
CA GLY A 236 22.96 14.86 -8.41
C GLY A 236 22.98 13.35 -8.15
N THR A 237 23.59 12.95 -7.04
CA THR A 237 23.59 11.57 -6.54
C THR A 237 23.05 11.55 -5.12
N PRO A 238 21.72 11.40 -4.93
CA PRO A 238 21.14 11.45 -3.60
C PRO A 238 21.61 10.31 -2.70
N ASN A 239 21.81 10.64 -1.43
CA ASN A 239 22.24 9.71 -0.39
C ASN A 239 21.21 9.54 0.75
N ASN A 240 20.11 10.32 0.72
CA ASN A 240 19.12 10.34 1.77
C ASN A 240 18.20 9.10 1.70
N THR A 241 17.66 8.68 2.83
CA THR A 241 16.56 7.70 2.90
C THR A 241 15.30 8.39 3.39
N VAL A 242 14.27 8.44 2.55
CA VAL A 242 13.12 9.32 2.78
C VAL A 242 11.83 8.54 2.70
N THR A 243 10.94 8.76 3.68
CA THR A 243 9.56 8.29 3.64
C THR A 243 8.59 9.42 3.95
N PHE A 244 7.37 9.33 3.44
CA PHE A 244 6.28 10.24 3.75
C PHE A 244 4.97 9.50 3.96
N ASP A 245 3.98 10.21 4.47
CA ASP A 245 2.60 9.80 4.55
C ASP A 245 1.68 11.02 4.48
N VAL A 246 0.41 10.80 4.20
CA VAL A 246 -0.59 11.83 3.96
C VAL A 246 -1.84 11.51 4.78
N MET A 247 -2.39 12.51 5.43
CA MET A 247 -3.69 12.40 6.10
C MET A 247 -4.57 13.58 5.72
N TRP A 248 -5.85 13.52 6.07
CA TRP A 248 -6.75 14.65 5.90
C TRP A 248 -7.91 14.64 6.87
N ASN A 249 -8.49 15.81 7.10
CA ASN A 249 -9.81 15.96 7.68
C ASN A 249 -10.56 17.10 6.98
N ASN A 250 -11.72 17.50 7.47
CA ASN A 250 -12.52 18.57 6.85
C ASN A 250 -11.83 19.95 6.85
N SER A 251 -10.75 20.13 7.62
CA SER A 251 -10.05 21.41 7.78
C SER A 251 -8.73 21.47 7.03
N TYR A 252 -7.94 20.38 7.05
CA TYR A 252 -6.59 20.35 6.52
C TYR A 252 -6.28 19.08 5.71
N LEU A 253 -5.37 19.24 4.74
CA LEU A 253 -4.48 18.20 4.25
C LEU A 253 -3.24 18.17 5.14
N TYR A 254 -2.85 17.00 5.63
CA TYR A 254 -1.65 16.81 6.43
C TYR A 254 -0.60 16.04 5.63
N VAL A 255 0.64 16.49 5.67
CA VAL A 255 1.78 15.81 5.02
C VAL A 255 2.92 15.70 6.03
N GLY A 256 3.35 14.47 6.29
CA GLY A 256 4.44 14.15 7.20
C GLY A 256 5.57 13.48 6.43
N VAL A 257 6.79 14.01 6.56
CA VAL A 257 7.96 13.56 5.81
C VAL A 257 9.10 13.29 6.78
N LYS A 258 9.69 12.10 6.69
CA LYS A 258 10.87 11.67 7.44
C LYS A 258 12.05 11.59 6.50
N VAL A 259 13.13 12.30 6.84
CA VAL A 259 14.38 12.35 6.08
C VAL A 259 15.49 11.81 6.95
N LEU A 260 16.10 10.70 6.54
CA LEU A 260 17.35 10.22 7.10
C LEU A 260 18.50 10.69 6.24
N ASP A 261 19.42 11.40 6.87
CA ASP A 261 20.50 12.13 6.25
C ASP A 261 21.66 12.29 7.24
N GLY A 262 22.86 12.02 6.75
CA GLY A 262 24.09 12.04 7.53
C GLY A 262 24.71 13.43 7.68
N ASN A 263 24.44 14.35 6.76
CA ASN A 263 25.04 15.69 6.75
C ASN A 263 23.92 16.72 6.60
N LEU A 264 23.85 17.70 7.49
CA LEU A 264 22.74 18.65 7.53
C LEU A 264 23.25 20.09 7.53
N TYR A 265 22.86 20.85 6.51
CA TYR A 265 23.23 22.23 6.25
C TYR A 265 21.99 23.14 6.13
N LYS A 266 22.22 24.39 6.51
CA LYS A 266 21.27 25.50 6.39
C LYS A 266 22.07 26.80 6.36
N ASP A 267 22.87 26.97 5.32
CA ASP A 267 23.81 28.09 5.19
C ASP A 267 23.56 28.97 3.95
N SER A 268 22.59 28.60 3.11
CA SER A 268 22.12 29.41 2.00
C SER A 268 21.00 30.39 2.36
N ALA A 269 20.79 31.34 1.44
CA ALA A 269 19.71 32.33 1.56
C ALA A 269 18.34 31.70 1.28
N ASN A 270 18.28 30.74 0.36
CA ASN A 270 17.05 30.10 -0.06
C ASN A 270 16.96 28.67 0.43
N SER A 271 15.81 28.28 0.98
CA SER A 271 15.65 26.92 1.54
C SER A 271 15.82 25.81 0.51
N TRP A 272 15.56 26.04 -0.78
CA TRP A 272 15.73 25.02 -1.82
C TRP A 272 17.20 24.76 -2.20
N GLU A 273 18.13 25.56 -1.66
CA GLU A 273 19.56 25.36 -1.81
C GLU A 273 20.15 24.54 -0.64
N ASP A 274 19.41 24.34 0.44
CA ASP A 274 19.82 23.62 1.65
C ASP A 274 18.92 22.39 1.88
N ASP A 275 19.24 21.59 2.91
CA ASP A 275 18.42 20.44 3.32
C ASP A 275 16.99 20.86 3.65
N SER A 276 16.07 20.39 2.81
CA SER A 276 14.68 20.80 2.91
C SER A 276 13.73 19.82 2.25
N VAL A 277 12.50 19.84 2.76
CA VAL A 277 11.37 19.14 2.17
C VAL A 277 10.56 20.12 1.33
N GLU A 278 10.29 19.74 0.08
CA GLU A 278 9.33 20.37 -0.80
C GLU A 278 8.03 19.56 -0.86
N ILE A 279 6.89 20.21 -0.72
CA ILE A 279 5.56 19.62 -0.86
C ILE A 279 4.84 20.35 -1.99
N TYR A 280 4.60 19.63 -3.08
CA TYR A 280 3.90 20.13 -4.26
C TYR A 280 2.46 19.62 -4.25
N VAL A 281 1.50 20.50 -4.48
CA VAL A 281 0.07 20.13 -4.49
C VAL A 281 -0.58 20.71 -5.74
N ASP A 282 -1.26 19.87 -6.51
CA ASP A 282 -2.20 20.22 -7.59
C ASP A 282 -3.62 19.84 -7.15
N PRO A 283 -4.37 20.76 -6.52
CA PRO A 283 -5.68 20.44 -5.95
C PRO A 283 -6.71 20.04 -7.01
N GLY A 284 -6.54 20.50 -8.26
CA GLY A 284 -7.45 20.19 -9.36
C GLY A 284 -7.15 18.84 -10.03
N ASN A 285 -5.99 18.25 -9.73
CA ASN A 285 -5.41 17.08 -10.38
C ASN A 285 -5.48 17.15 -11.91
N ASN A 286 -5.20 18.34 -12.46
CA ASN A 286 -5.33 18.57 -13.89
C ASN A 286 -4.09 18.09 -14.67
N HIS A 287 -2.99 17.78 -13.97
CA HIS A 287 -1.70 17.36 -14.54
C HIS A 287 -1.23 18.30 -15.66
N ALA A 288 -1.35 19.60 -15.41
CA ALA A 288 -0.98 20.63 -16.36
C ALA A 288 0.54 20.80 -16.47
N THR A 289 0.96 21.32 -17.63
CA THR A 289 2.37 21.67 -17.87
C THR A 289 2.80 23.01 -17.28
N ALA A 290 1.87 23.70 -16.60
CA ALA A 290 2.07 24.98 -15.94
C ALA A 290 1.15 25.09 -14.74
N TYR A 291 1.62 25.77 -13.69
CA TYR A 291 0.84 26.01 -12.48
C TYR A 291 -0.39 26.90 -12.75
N ASP A 292 -1.51 26.54 -12.13
CA ASP A 292 -2.68 27.39 -11.97
C ASP A 292 -2.67 28.19 -10.65
N ALA A 293 -3.78 28.86 -10.33
CA ALA A 293 -3.87 29.72 -9.15
C ALA A 293 -3.93 28.96 -7.81
N ASN A 294 -4.23 27.66 -7.83
CA ASN A 294 -4.40 26.79 -6.67
C ASN A 294 -3.23 25.82 -6.47
N ASP A 295 -2.39 25.64 -7.48
CA ASP A 295 -1.16 24.87 -7.34
C ASP A 295 -0.20 25.51 -6.33
N ARG A 296 0.43 24.67 -5.50
CA ARG A 296 1.32 25.11 -4.44
C ARG A 296 2.66 24.40 -4.51
N GLN A 297 3.70 25.11 -4.10
CA GLN A 297 5.01 24.57 -3.75
C GLN A 297 5.38 25.12 -2.39
N PHE A 298 5.30 24.29 -1.37
CA PHE A 298 5.76 24.61 -0.02
C PHE A 298 7.16 24.06 0.19
N ILE A 299 8.03 24.83 0.86
CA ILE A 299 9.39 24.37 1.19
C ILE A 299 9.68 24.64 2.66
N LYS A 300 9.95 23.57 3.39
CA LYS A 300 10.33 23.60 4.81
C LYS A 300 11.73 23.04 4.98
N GLY A 301 12.67 23.93 5.32
CA GLY A 301 14.06 23.57 5.57
C GLY A 301 14.29 22.97 6.96
N TYR A 302 15.28 22.07 7.05
CA TYR A 302 15.90 21.68 8.30
C TYR A 302 16.34 22.92 9.07
N ASN A 303 16.11 22.95 10.39
CA ASN A 303 16.49 24.08 11.25
C ASN A 303 16.01 25.46 10.79
N ASN A 304 14.91 25.51 10.03
CA ASN A 304 14.35 26.74 9.52
C ASN A 304 13.03 27.07 10.22
N ALA A 305 12.93 28.27 10.79
CA ALA A 305 11.71 28.73 11.42
C ALA A 305 10.63 29.06 10.38
N ALA A 306 11.02 29.62 9.23
CA ALA A 306 10.09 30.05 8.19
C ALA A 306 9.58 28.85 7.35
N LEU A 307 8.45 29.08 6.69
CA LEU A 307 7.95 28.27 5.58
C LEU A 307 8.00 29.15 4.34
N PHE A 308 8.55 28.62 3.25
CA PHE A 308 8.49 29.25 1.95
C PHE A 308 7.30 28.69 1.16
N GLU A 309 6.62 29.55 0.40
CA GLU A 309 5.69 29.15 -0.66
C GLU A 309 5.95 30.06 -1.87
N LYS A 310 5.97 29.49 -3.07
CA LYS A 310 6.35 30.17 -4.32
C LYS A 310 5.67 31.51 -4.56
N ASN A 311 4.38 31.61 -4.26
CA ASN A 311 3.55 32.80 -4.43
C ASN A 311 3.24 33.52 -3.10
N GLY A 312 3.87 33.10 -1.99
CA GLY A 312 3.64 33.65 -0.65
C GLY A 312 2.34 33.20 0.02
N ASN A 313 1.67 32.17 -0.48
CA ASN A 313 0.40 31.66 0.02
C ASN A 313 0.56 30.76 1.26
N THR A 314 1.13 31.30 2.34
CA THR A 314 1.34 30.57 3.61
C THR A 314 0.21 30.75 4.62
N SER A 315 -0.84 31.52 4.27
CA SER A 315 -1.95 31.82 5.18
C SER A 315 -2.63 30.55 5.71
N GLY A 316 -2.65 30.41 7.04
CA GLY A 316 -3.27 29.30 7.75
C GLY A 316 -2.50 27.98 7.70
N VAL A 317 -1.38 27.89 6.98
CA VAL A 317 -0.56 26.69 6.93
C VAL A 317 0.18 26.53 8.25
N LEU A 318 -0.08 25.43 8.95
CA LEU A 318 0.70 25.04 10.12
C LEU A 318 1.88 24.20 9.64
N HIS A 319 3.04 24.37 10.25
CA HIS A 319 4.24 23.65 9.84
C HIS A 319 5.22 23.49 11.01
N GLY A 320 5.89 22.35 11.05
CA GLY A 320 6.91 22.03 12.03
C GLY A 320 8.06 21.27 11.40
N TRP A 321 9.20 21.30 12.08
CA TRP A 321 10.29 20.38 11.82
C TRP A 321 10.85 19.93 13.17
N THR A 322 11.34 18.71 13.25
CA THR A 322 11.98 18.17 14.46
C THR A 322 13.19 17.32 14.07
N ALA A 323 14.26 17.41 14.86
CA ALA A 323 15.42 16.54 14.69
C ALA A 323 15.07 15.12 15.15
N ILE A 324 15.50 14.12 14.38
CA ILE A 324 15.34 12.70 14.71
C ILE A 324 16.69 12.00 14.68
N ALA A 325 16.74 10.76 15.19
CA ALA A 325 17.95 9.96 15.08
C ALA A 325 18.30 9.72 13.60
N GLY A 326 19.45 10.27 13.17
CA GLY A 326 19.96 10.12 11.80
C GLY A 326 19.32 11.04 10.77
N GLY A 327 18.68 12.15 11.16
CA GLY A 327 18.15 13.14 10.23
C GLY A 327 17.11 14.08 10.85
N TYR A 328 16.05 14.39 10.11
CA TYR A 328 14.97 15.27 10.56
C TYR A 328 13.60 14.83 10.00
N SER A 329 12.53 15.33 10.61
CA SER A 329 11.17 15.20 10.08
C SER A 329 10.53 16.57 9.90
N VAL A 330 9.62 16.65 8.94
CA VAL A 330 8.80 17.82 8.61
C VAL A 330 7.34 17.42 8.64
N GLU A 331 6.51 18.32 9.13
CA GLU A 331 5.07 18.12 9.18
C GLU A 331 4.35 19.41 8.79
N LEU A 332 3.40 19.32 7.87
CA LEU A 332 2.54 20.43 7.45
C LEU A 332 1.07 20.07 7.63
N ALA A 333 0.26 21.06 8.02
CA ALA A 333 -1.18 21.06 7.83
C ALA A 333 -1.59 22.24 6.94
N ILE A 334 -2.08 21.93 5.74
CA ILE A 334 -2.43 22.88 4.69
C ILE A 334 -3.95 23.01 4.67
N PRO A 335 -4.52 24.20 4.97
CA PRO A 335 -5.97 24.38 4.93
C PRO A 335 -6.54 24.13 3.54
N TRP A 336 -7.68 23.46 3.44
CA TRP A 336 -8.37 23.31 2.16
C TRP A 336 -8.75 24.64 1.51
N SER A 337 -9.00 25.66 2.34
CA SER A 337 -9.21 27.04 1.87
C SER A 337 -7.98 27.66 1.21
N ASN A 338 -6.77 27.22 1.56
CA ASN A 338 -5.53 27.62 0.89
C ASN A 338 -5.41 26.97 -0.50
N LEU A 339 -5.88 25.72 -0.61
CA LEU A 339 -5.88 24.91 -1.84
C LEU A 339 -7.09 25.20 -2.76
N GLY A 340 -8.05 26.03 -2.33
CA GLY A 340 -9.17 26.45 -3.16
C GLY A 340 -10.21 25.37 -3.48
N ILE A 341 -10.17 24.23 -2.78
CA ILE A 341 -11.11 23.11 -2.96
C ILE A 341 -11.79 22.73 -1.64
N THR A 342 -12.91 22.02 -1.74
CA THR A 342 -13.58 21.39 -0.58
C THR A 342 -13.26 19.89 -0.60
N PRO A 343 -12.72 19.31 0.48
CA PRO A 343 -12.34 17.91 0.49
C PRO A 343 -13.57 17.00 0.50
N SER A 344 -13.45 15.84 -0.14
CA SER A 344 -14.44 14.78 -0.04
C SER A 344 -13.76 13.42 -0.15
N GLY A 345 -14.30 12.42 0.55
CA GLY A 345 -13.82 11.05 0.45
C GLY A 345 -13.87 10.53 -0.99
N GLY A 346 -12.77 9.94 -1.45
CA GLY A 346 -12.55 9.48 -2.81
C GLY A 346 -12.04 10.55 -3.78
N THR A 347 -11.88 11.80 -3.35
CA THR A 347 -11.25 12.85 -4.18
C THR A 347 -9.78 12.52 -4.41
N THR A 348 -9.30 12.69 -5.63
CA THR A 348 -7.87 12.63 -5.96
C THR A 348 -7.35 14.03 -6.18
N ILE A 349 -6.19 14.33 -5.58
CA ILE A 349 -5.41 15.55 -5.83
C ILE A 349 -4.03 15.15 -6.34
N GLY A 350 -3.38 16.01 -7.12
CA GLY A 350 -1.98 15.81 -7.47
C GLY A 350 -1.09 16.15 -6.28
N LEU A 351 -0.11 15.28 -6.00
CA LEU A 351 0.85 15.45 -4.92
C LEU A 351 2.24 15.02 -5.40
N ASP A 352 3.25 15.75 -4.96
CA ASP A 352 4.63 15.26 -5.01
C ASP A 352 5.43 15.74 -3.80
N ILE A 353 6.48 14.99 -3.47
CA ILE A 353 7.39 15.28 -2.37
C ILE A 353 8.79 15.38 -2.96
N GLY A 354 9.46 16.50 -2.75
CA GLY A 354 10.85 16.72 -3.14
C GLY A 354 11.75 16.86 -1.94
N ILE A 355 12.99 16.38 -2.02
CA ILE A 355 14.01 16.54 -0.97
C ILE A 355 15.23 17.16 -1.59
N ASN A 356 15.56 18.36 -1.13
CA ASN A 356 16.82 19.01 -1.43
C ASN A 356 17.86 18.53 -0.43
N ASP A 357 19.05 18.27 -0.94
CA ASP A 357 20.14 17.61 -0.24
C ASP A 357 21.42 18.42 -0.47
N ASP A 358 22.01 18.92 0.62
CA ASP A 358 23.31 19.58 0.66
C ASP A 358 24.22 18.84 1.63
N ASP A 359 25.31 18.25 1.12
CA ASP A 359 26.22 17.44 1.91
C ASP A 359 27.51 18.18 2.31
N ASN A 360 27.78 19.34 1.70
CA ASN A 360 29.09 20.01 1.80
C ASN A 360 29.04 21.51 2.11
N GLY A 361 27.83 22.04 2.30
CA GLY A 361 27.56 23.46 2.48
C GLY A 361 27.52 24.21 1.15
N GLY A 362 26.89 25.38 1.14
CA GLY A 362 26.71 26.14 -0.09
C GLY A 362 25.37 25.85 -0.74
N THR A 363 25.35 25.20 -1.90
CA THR A 363 24.11 24.98 -2.66
C THR A 363 23.85 23.52 -2.91
N ARG A 364 22.57 23.15 -3.00
CA ARG A 364 22.04 21.82 -3.30
C ARG A 364 22.90 20.97 -4.23
N ASP A 365 23.35 19.84 -3.70
CA ASP A 365 24.11 18.81 -4.41
C ASP A 365 23.21 17.86 -5.19
N SER A 366 22.07 17.48 -4.60
CA SER A 366 21.17 16.48 -5.16
C SER A 366 19.69 16.77 -4.89
N GLN A 367 18.82 16.07 -5.62
CA GLN A 367 17.39 16.12 -5.32
C GLN A 367 16.72 14.77 -5.57
N LEU A 368 15.96 14.31 -4.57
CA LEU A 368 14.97 13.24 -4.71
C LEU A 368 13.58 13.83 -4.93
N VAL A 369 12.75 13.14 -5.71
CA VAL A 369 11.30 13.34 -5.73
C VAL A 369 10.57 12.01 -5.57
N TRP A 370 9.26 12.05 -5.27
CA TRP A 370 8.46 10.83 -5.15
C TRP A 370 8.07 10.32 -6.53
N ASN A 371 7.37 11.13 -7.34
CA ASN A 371 6.87 10.69 -8.65
C ASN A 371 7.36 11.54 -9.82
N GLY A 372 7.42 12.85 -9.66
CA GLY A 372 7.56 13.86 -10.70
C GLY A 372 8.98 14.07 -11.18
N THR A 373 9.38 15.32 -11.35
CA THR A 373 10.61 15.70 -12.06
C THR A 373 11.30 16.88 -11.39
N ILE A 374 12.50 17.21 -11.86
CA ILE A 374 13.21 18.43 -11.47
C ILE A 374 12.39 19.72 -11.75
N ASP A 375 11.40 19.66 -12.64
CA ASP A 375 10.54 20.78 -13.03
C ASP A 375 9.25 20.91 -12.19
N ASN A 376 9.12 20.14 -11.10
CA ASN A 376 7.92 20.16 -10.26
C ASN A 376 7.55 21.56 -9.76
N TRP A 377 8.54 22.43 -9.54
CA TRP A 377 8.36 23.82 -9.14
C TRP A 377 7.56 24.70 -10.14
N THR A 378 7.26 24.18 -11.34
CA THR A 378 6.46 24.88 -12.35
C THR A 378 5.49 24.00 -13.15
N ASN A 379 5.54 22.67 -13.01
CA ASN A 379 4.82 21.72 -13.88
C ASN A 379 4.26 20.54 -13.07
N THR A 380 2.93 20.36 -13.10
CA THR A 380 2.22 19.33 -12.32
C THR A 380 2.00 18.02 -13.12
N ALA A 381 2.36 17.99 -14.40
CA ALA A 381 2.05 16.87 -15.32
C ALA A 381 2.60 15.51 -14.89
N ASN A 382 3.62 15.49 -14.03
CA ASN A 382 4.23 14.27 -13.53
C ASN A 382 4.04 14.07 -12.03
N PHE A 383 3.23 14.89 -11.35
CA PHE A 383 2.90 14.63 -9.95
C PHE A 383 2.24 13.27 -9.81
N GLY A 384 2.39 12.66 -8.64
CA GLY A 384 1.59 11.50 -8.25
C GLY A 384 0.20 11.93 -7.83
N ASP A 385 -0.62 10.96 -7.47
CA ASP A 385 -2.00 11.10 -7.01
C ASP A 385 -2.08 10.86 -5.50
N ALA A 386 -2.58 11.80 -4.72
CA ALA A 386 -3.02 11.55 -3.36
C ALA A 386 -4.55 11.35 -3.35
N VAL A 387 -5.00 10.16 -2.98
CA VAL A 387 -6.43 9.82 -2.90
C VAL A 387 -6.93 10.00 -1.48
N LEU A 388 -7.86 10.91 -1.27
CA LEU A 388 -8.50 11.16 0.02
C LEU A 388 -9.34 9.95 0.41
N SER A 389 -8.92 9.18 1.40
CA SER A 389 -9.66 7.98 1.82
C SER A 389 -11.09 8.35 2.26
N PRO A 390 -12.14 7.70 1.72
CA PRO A 390 -13.51 7.89 2.21
C PRO A 390 -13.72 7.24 3.58
N THR A 391 -12.81 6.37 4.00
CA THR A 391 -12.88 5.66 5.28
C THR A 391 -12.18 6.50 6.33
N THR A 392 -12.96 7.00 7.29
CA THR A 392 -12.44 7.67 8.48
C THR A 392 -11.86 6.66 9.46
N THR A 393 -10.55 6.73 9.69
CA THR A 393 -9.87 6.07 10.82
C THR A 393 -9.65 7.10 11.90
N GLY A 394 -10.25 6.85 13.06
CA GLY A 394 -10.26 7.80 14.16
C GLY A 394 -11.63 7.97 14.77
N ALA A 395 -12.39 6.90 15.00
CA ALA A 395 -13.16 6.95 16.23
C ALA A 395 -12.14 7.22 17.36
N PRO A 396 -12.41 8.12 18.33
CA PRO A 396 -11.56 8.24 19.51
C PRO A 396 -11.25 6.83 20.00
N LEU A 397 -9.97 6.49 20.22
CA LEU A 397 -9.63 5.20 20.78
C LEU A 397 -10.33 5.12 22.14
N THR A 398 -11.38 4.30 22.20
CA THR A 398 -12.05 4.03 23.46
C THR A 398 -11.11 3.18 24.29
N TYR A 399 -10.65 3.74 25.41
CA TYR A 399 -9.80 3.03 26.35
C TYR A 399 -10.65 2.30 27.38
N TYR A 400 -10.21 1.10 27.72
CA TYR A 400 -10.82 0.26 28.74
C TYR A 400 -9.79 -0.07 29.81
N ARG A 401 -10.23 -0.09 31.06
CA ARG A 401 -9.60 -0.90 32.09
C ARG A 401 -10.24 -2.29 32.05
N ILE A 402 -9.41 -3.33 31.92
CA ILE A 402 -9.88 -4.71 31.79
C ILE A 402 -9.83 -5.37 33.18
N GLN A 403 -10.98 -5.40 33.86
CA GLN A 403 -11.14 -5.85 35.24
C GLN A 403 -11.42 -7.36 35.30
N ASN A 404 -10.77 -8.09 36.20
CA ASN A 404 -11.07 -9.51 36.39
C ASN A 404 -12.40 -9.69 37.15
N ARG A 405 -13.25 -10.63 36.73
CA ARG A 405 -14.52 -10.91 37.43
C ARG A 405 -14.32 -11.59 38.78
N TRP A 406 -13.31 -12.47 38.91
CA TRP A 406 -13.02 -13.15 40.16
C TRP A 406 -12.30 -12.25 41.17
N LYS A 407 -11.30 -11.49 40.70
CA LYS A 407 -10.56 -10.49 41.49
C LYS A 407 -11.02 -9.10 41.06
N ASP A 408 -12.19 -8.71 41.56
CA ASP A 408 -12.91 -7.48 41.20
C ASP A 408 -12.17 -6.17 41.51
N THR A 409 -11.03 -6.18 42.18
CA THR A 409 -10.17 -5.00 42.38
C THR A 409 -8.96 -4.97 41.45
N GLN A 410 -8.81 -5.98 40.58
CA GLN A 410 -7.62 -6.17 39.75
C GLN A 410 -7.92 -6.01 38.26
N PHE A 411 -7.05 -5.25 37.61
CA PHE A 411 -7.11 -4.87 36.21
C PHE A 411 -5.83 -5.26 35.50
N LEU A 412 -5.93 -5.64 34.22
CA LEU A 412 -4.76 -5.90 33.40
C LEU A 412 -3.91 -4.64 33.21
N TYR A 413 -2.59 -4.79 33.27
CA TYR A 413 -1.66 -3.73 32.93
C TYR A 413 -0.40 -4.24 32.24
N ASP A 414 0.19 -3.36 31.45
CA ASP A 414 1.42 -3.60 30.73
C ASP A 414 2.63 -3.49 31.67
N GLY A 415 3.36 -4.59 31.84
CA GLY A 415 4.64 -4.66 32.55
C GLY A 415 5.83 -4.87 31.62
N GLY A 416 5.69 -4.55 30.33
CA GLY A 416 6.65 -4.82 29.25
C GLY A 416 6.64 -6.30 28.88
N THR A 417 7.58 -7.08 29.40
CA THR A 417 7.76 -8.48 29.02
C THR A 417 6.61 -9.42 29.42
N ARG A 418 5.62 -8.92 30.19
CA ARG A 418 4.42 -9.65 30.62
C ARG A 418 3.23 -8.72 30.83
N VAL A 419 2.02 -9.26 30.67
CA VAL A 419 0.77 -8.62 31.09
C VAL A 419 0.46 -9.05 32.53
N TYR A 420 0.47 -8.09 33.44
CA TYR A 420 0.19 -8.29 34.85
C TYR A 420 -1.25 -7.94 35.20
N TYR A 421 -1.67 -8.22 36.43
CA TYR A 421 -2.93 -7.71 36.98
C TYR A 421 -2.71 -7.01 38.34
N GLY A 422 -3.38 -5.88 38.57
CA GLY A 422 -3.21 -5.06 39.78
C GLY A 422 -4.25 -3.94 39.91
N SER A 423 -4.14 -3.09 40.93
CA SER A 423 -5.16 -2.09 41.28
C SER A 423 -4.83 -0.64 40.85
N GLY A 424 -3.91 -0.44 39.91
CA GLY A 424 -3.50 0.88 39.44
C GLY A 424 -4.46 1.53 38.43
N THR A 425 -4.14 2.75 38.03
CA THR A 425 -4.99 3.60 37.17
C THR A 425 -4.23 4.38 36.09
N GLY A 426 -2.90 4.23 36.00
CA GLY A 426 -2.08 4.92 35.00
C GLY A 426 -2.29 4.39 33.58
N ASP A 427 -1.64 5.01 32.59
CA ASP A 427 -1.81 4.65 31.17
C ASP A 427 -1.43 3.20 30.85
N SER A 428 -0.55 2.56 31.64
CA SER A 428 -0.26 1.13 31.51
C SER A 428 -1.46 0.22 31.80
N TYR A 429 -2.50 0.72 32.48
CA TYR A 429 -3.76 0.02 32.75
C TYR A 429 -4.84 0.28 31.69
N LEU A 430 -4.56 1.10 30.68
CA LEU A 430 -5.50 1.51 29.66
C LEU A 430 -5.24 0.80 28.34
N TRP A 431 -6.28 0.16 27.81
CA TRP A 431 -6.20 -0.67 26.61
C TRP A 431 -7.22 -0.23 25.57
N SER A 432 -6.80 -0.03 24.33
CA SER A 432 -7.71 0.12 23.18
C SER A 432 -7.95 -1.23 22.51
N LEU A 433 -9.15 -1.38 21.93
CA LEU A 433 -9.55 -2.57 21.19
C LEU A 433 -9.63 -2.21 19.70
N GLU A 434 -8.75 -2.81 18.91
CA GLU A 434 -8.60 -2.50 17.49
C GLU A 434 -9.06 -3.68 16.63
N THR A 435 -9.88 -3.41 15.62
CA THR A 435 -10.36 -4.45 14.70
C THR A 435 -9.28 -4.80 13.67
N TYR A 436 -8.98 -6.09 13.52
CA TYR A 436 -8.11 -6.62 12.48
C TYR A 436 -8.76 -7.85 11.84
N GLY A 437 -9.32 -7.69 10.64
CA GLY A 437 -10.14 -8.73 10.01
C GLY A 437 -11.31 -9.14 10.90
N SER A 438 -11.41 -10.43 11.23
CA SER A 438 -12.40 -10.97 12.18
C SER A 438 -11.94 -11.00 13.64
N TYR A 439 -10.76 -10.46 13.93
CA TYR A 439 -10.14 -10.49 15.26
C TYR A 439 -10.05 -9.09 15.87
N THR A 440 -9.78 -9.07 17.17
CA THR A 440 -9.43 -7.88 17.93
C THR A 440 -7.96 -7.95 18.32
N ARG A 441 -7.25 -6.84 18.18
CA ARG A 441 -5.94 -6.61 18.80
C ARG A 441 -6.14 -5.71 20.01
N ILE A 442 -5.39 -5.96 21.08
CA ILE A 442 -5.49 -5.22 22.34
C ILE A 442 -4.20 -4.41 22.49
N ARG A 443 -4.29 -3.09 22.37
CA ARG A 443 -3.13 -2.18 22.38
C ARG A 443 -3.06 -1.41 23.69
N ASN A 444 -1.88 -1.31 24.28
CA ASN A 444 -1.67 -0.53 25.49
C ASN A 444 -1.53 0.97 25.17
N LYS A 445 -2.10 1.84 26.01
CA LYS A 445 -2.00 3.29 25.83
C LYS A 445 -0.59 3.83 26.08
N ALA A 446 0.11 3.34 27.10
CA ALA A 446 1.40 3.89 27.50
C ALA A 446 2.52 3.53 26.52
N THR A 447 2.53 2.30 26.00
CA THR A 447 3.61 1.79 25.15
C THR A 447 3.25 1.75 23.67
N GLY A 448 1.96 1.73 23.34
CA GLY A 448 1.49 1.49 21.98
C GLY A 448 1.68 0.05 21.49
N GLU A 449 2.13 -0.86 22.37
CA GLU A 449 2.40 -2.27 22.10
C GLU A 449 1.13 -3.14 22.25
N TYR A 450 1.21 -4.41 21.82
CA TYR A 450 0.04 -5.28 21.74
C TYR A 450 0.16 -6.54 22.59
N VAL A 451 -0.95 -6.90 23.23
CA VAL A 451 -1.08 -8.16 23.94
C VAL A 451 -0.92 -9.33 22.97
N ASN A 452 0.02 -10.22 23.24
CA ASN A 452 0.29 -11.39 22.42
C ASN A 452 0.84 -12.58 23.23
N ILE A 453 0.91 -13.75 22.59
CA ILE A 453 1.46 -14.99 23.18
C ILE A 453 2.55 -15.60 22.30
N LYS A 454 3.36 -14.76 21.65
CA LYS A 454 4.39 -15.21 20.70
C LYS A 454 5.37 -16.17 21.36
N ASN A 455 5.73 -15.89 22.61
CA ASN A 455 6.63 -16.72 23.41
C ASN A 455 5.94 -17.81 24.24
N GLY A 456 4.71 -18.18 23.87
CA GLY A 456 3.97 -19.32 24.45
C GLY A 456 2.82 -18.92 25.37
N ALA A 457 1.91 -19.88 25.57
CA ALA A 457 0.64 -19.68 26.28
C ALA A 457 0.78 -19.23 27.75
N THR A 458 1.90 -19.57 28.41
CA THR A 458 2.20 -19.17 29.79
C THR A 458 2.91 -17.82 29.88
N ASN A 459 3.18 -17.18 28.73
CA ASN A 459 3.86 -15.89 28.62
C ASN A 459 3.01 -14.90 27.83
N VAL A 460 1.87 -14.50 28.40
CA VAL A 460 1.08 -13.39 27.84
C VAL A 460 1.87 -12.10 28.07
N GLU A 461 2.26 -11.45 26.98
CA GLU A 461 3.14 -10.28 26.95
C GLU A 461 2.49 -9.11 26.20
N SER A 462 3.03 -7.90 26.38
CA SER A 462 2.66 -6.71 25.62
C SER A 462 3.93 -6.21 24.95
N THR A 463 4.08 -6.44 23.65
CA THR A 463 5.33 -6.14 22.93
C THR A 463 5.02 -5.65 21.51
N ALA A 464 5.99 -4.95 20.91
CA ALA A 464 5.95 -4.61 19.50
C ALA A 464 5.83 -5.88 18.65
N ILE A 465 4.74 -5.99 17.89
CA ILE A 465 4.45 -7.18 17.08
C ILE A 465 3.65 -6.81 15.84
N ALA A 466 4.04 -7.40 14.70
CA ALA A 466 3.39 -7.18 13.41
C ALA A 466 1.90 -7.55 13.48
N ALA A 467 1.05 -6.76 12.82
CA ALA A 467 -0.40 -7.00 12.82
C ALA A 467 -0.81 -8.36 12.22
N SER A 468 0.02 -8.93 11.35
CA SER A 468 -0.17 -10.25 10.74
C SER A 468 0.17 -11.42 11.67
N ASP A 469 0.84 -11.18 12.81
CA ASP A 469 1.23 -12.25 13.74
C ASP A 469 0.02 -12.72 14.55
N ALA A 470 -0.40 -13.97 14.29
CA ALA A 470 -1.59 -14.58 14.88
C ALA A 470 -1.53 -14.70 16.40
N SER A 471 -0.34 -14.62 17.00
CA SER A 471 -0.19 -14.60 18.46
C SER A 471 -0.80 -13.34 19.12
N SER A 472 -1.09 -12.29 18.35
CA SER A 472 -1.73 -11.05 18.80
C SER A 472 -3.23 -10.94 18.45
N HIS A 473 -3.83 -12.01 17.93
CA HIS A 473 -5.23 -12.03 17.48
C HIS A 473 -6.15 -12.62 18.54
N TRP A 474 -7.15 -11.84 18.95
CA TRP A 474 -8.08 -12.20 20.01
C TRP A 474 -9.52 -12.20 19.53
N THR A 475 -10.33 -13.15 20.00
CA THR A 475 -11.78 -13.07 19.93
C THR A 475 -12.31 -12.67 21.31
N ILE A 476 -13.00 -11.54 21.38
CA ILE A 476 -13.63 -11.06 22.61
C ILE A 476 -15.13 -11.29 22.50
N ALA A 477 -15.67 -12.18 23.34
CA ALA A 477 -17.07 -12.57 23.30
C ALA A 477 -17.67 -12.58 24.70
N SER A 478 -19.01 -12.51 24.80
CA SER A 478 -19.69 -12.70 26.08
C SER A 478 -19.28 -14.02 26.71
N SER A 479 -18.88 -13.99 27.97
CA SER A 479 -18.42 -15.18 28.69
C SER A 479 -19.55 -16.06 29.19
N SER A 480 -20.79 -15.58 29.15
CA SER A 480 -22.00 -16.36 29.36
C SER A 480 -23.23 -15.62 28.81
N ALA A 481 -24.40 -16.26 28.87
CA ALA A 481 -25.67 -15.64 28.50
C ALA A 481 -26.22 -14.64 29.55
N THR A 482 -25.71 -14.63 30.78
CA THR A 482 -26.32 -13.88 31.90
C THR A 482 -25.43 -12.79 32.50
N THR A 483 -24.14 -12.74 32.14
CA THR A 483 -23.21 -11.68 32.58
C THR A 483 -22.77 -10.77 31.44
N THR A 484 -22.38 -9.54 31.78
CA THR A 484 -21.71 -8.60 30.85
C THR A 484 -20.21 -8.85 30.75
N ALA A 485 -19.65 -9.75 31.57
CA ALA A 485 -18.24 -10.13 31.47
C ALA A 485 -17.96 -10.84 30.15
N LYS A 486 -16.78 -10.60 29.60
CA LYS A 486 -16.31 -11.17 28.34
C LYS A 486 -15.14 -12.13 28.58
N SER A 487 -14.93 -13.05 27.65
CA SER A 487 -13.74 -13.87 27.56
C SER A 487 -12.81 -13.31 26.47
N ILE A 488 -11.50 -13.52 26.62
CA ILE A 488 -10.50 -13.09 25.64
C ILE A 488 -9.79 -14.36 25.13
N LYS A 489 -10.22 -14.85 23.96
CA LYS A 489 -9.75 -16.10 23.38
C LYS A 489 -8.66 -15.85 22.33
N SER A 490 -7.52 -16.52 22.45
CA SER A 490 -6.45 -16.47 21.45
C SER A 490 -6.84 -17.24 20.20
N ALA A 491 -6.58 -16.65 19.04
CA ALA A 491 -6.73 -17.33 17.75
C ALA A 491 -5.61 -18.37 17.49
N SER A 492 -4.43 -18.23 18.10
CA SER A 492 -3.27 -19.08 17.81
C SER A 492 -3.28 -20.41 18.56
N ASN A 493 -3.81 -20.45 19.78
CA ASN A 493 -3.82 -21.66 20.61
C ASN A 493 -5.21 -22.03 21.16
N ASN A 494 -6.26 -21.27 20.84
CA ASN A 494 -7.62 -21.42 21.38
C ASN A 494 -7.76 -21.25 22.90
N GLY A 495 -6.72 -20.81 23.59
CA GLY A 495 -6.72 -20.56 25.03
C GLY A 495 -7.40 -19.24 25.41
N PHE A 496 -7.78 -19.10 26.67
CA PHE A 496 -8.39 -17.91 27.24
C PHE A 496 -7.44 -17.22 28.22
N ILE A 497 -7.31 -15.89 28.12
CA ILE A 497 -6.56 -15.09 29.11
C ILE A 497 -7.19 -15.28 30.49
N ASN A 498 -6.38 -15.69 31.46
CA ASN A 498 -6.82 -16.08 32.79
C ASN A 498 -5.79 -15.77 33.88
N ASN A 499 -6.25 -15.63 35.11
CA ASN A 499 -5.41 -15.47 36.31
C ASN A 499 -5.50 -16.65 37.28
N GLU A 500 -5.87 -17.85 36.79
CA GLU A 500 -6.15 -19.03 37.61
C GLU A 500 -4.94 -19.50 38.42
N THR A 501 -3.76 -19.40 37.81
CA THR A 501 -2.48 -19.85 38.40
C THR A 501 -1.95 -18.89 39.47
N GLN A 502 -2.54 -17.70 39.61
CA GLN A 502 -2.19 -16.70 40.62
C GLN A 502 -0.71 -16.25 40.63
N LEU A 503 -0.04 -16.27 39.49
CA LEU A 503 1.39 -15.97 39.37
C LEU A 503 1.73 -14.46 39.46
N GLY A 504 0.72 -13.59 39.57
CA GLY A 504 0.86 -12.13 39.50
C GLY A 504 0.70 -11.57 38.08
N TYR A 505 0.73 -12.44 37.07
CA TYR A 505 0.51 -12.16 35.66
C TYR A 505 -0.46 -13.18 35.06
N VAL A 506 -1.04 -12.84 33.91
CA VAL A 506 -2.01 -13.70 33.25
C VAL A 506 -1.35 -14.75 32.36
N THR A 507 -2.03 -15.88 32.18
CA THR A 507 -1.70 -16.93 31.20
C THR A 507 -2.85 -17.10 30.21
N CYS A 508 -2.60 -17.83 29.12
CA CYS A 508 -3.57 -18.12 28.05
C CYS A 508 -3.56 -19.60 27.68
N ASP A 509 -3.49 -20.46 28.69
CA ASP A 509 -3.27 -21.91 28.60
C ASP A 509 -4.55 -22.75 28.75
N ARG A 510 -5.68 -22.12 29.11
CA ARG A 510 -6.95 -22.80 29.34
C ARG A 510 -7.85 -22.76 28.12
N THR A 511 -8.36 -23.90 27.67
CA THR A 511 -9.22 -23.99 26.47
C THR A 511 -10.70 -24.22 26.78
N THR A 512 -11.06 -24.38 28.05
CA THR A 512 -12.45 -24.56 28.47
C THR A 512 -13.21 -23.25 28.30
N VAL A 513 -14.36 -23.30 27.63
CA VAL A 513 -15.22 -22.11 27.44
C VAL A 513 -15.71 -21.65 28.82
N PRO A 514 -15.47 -20.37 29.21
CA PRO A 514 -15.95 -19.85 30.49
C PRO A 514 -17.48 -19.91 30.56
N SER A 515 -18.02 -20.07 31.77
CA SER A 515 -19.47 -20.07 32.02
C SER A 515 -19.77 -19.38 33.36
N ASP A 516 -21.05 -19.17 33.69
CA ASP A 516 -21.42 -18.59 35.00
C ASP A 516 -21.17 -19.54 36.18
N THR A 517 -20.99 -20.83 35.89
CA THR A 517 -20.71 -21.85 36.90
C THR A 517 -19.23 -22.25 36.90
N SER A 518 -18.41 -21.72 35.99
CA SER A 518 -16.97 -21.94 35.98
C SER A 518 -16.28 -21.02 36.98
N TRP A 519 -15.05 -21.36 37.33
CA TRP A 519 -14.20 -20.41 38.06
C TRP A 519 -14.06 -19.15 37.20
N SER A 520 -14.31 -17.95 37.77
CA SER A 520 -14.44 -16.71 36.98
C SER A 520 -13.10 -16.08 36.58
N SER A 521 -12.03 -16.88 36.50
CA SER A 521 -10.65 -16.41 36.30
C SER A 521 -10.39 -15.95 34.85
N GLU A 522 -11.13 -16.51 33.90
CA GLU A 522 -11.10 -16.25 32.46
C GLU A 522 -12.09 -15.15 32.02
N GLN A 523 -12.80 -14.53 32.98
CA GLN A 523 -13.91 -13.62 32.73
C GLN A 523 -13.52 -12.18 33.12
N TRP A 524 -13.76 -11.24 32.21
CA TRP A 524 -13.25 -9.87 32.30
C TRP A 524 -14.33 -8.83 32.01
N PHE A 525 -14.42 -7.77 32.81
CA PHE A 525 -15.23 -6.59 32.50
C PHE A 525 -14.38 -5.53 31.80
N PHE A 526 -14.91 -4.98 30.71
CA PHE A 526 -14.26 -3.91 29.95
C PHE A 526 -14.86 -2.57 30.40
N VAL A 527 -14.20 -1.93 31.37
CA VAL A 527 -14.67 -0.67 31.97
C VAL A 527 -14.13 0.48 31.14
N GLN A 528 -14.99 1.05 30.28
CA GLN A 528 -14.65 2.23 29.47
C GLN A 528 -14.21 3.39 30.37
N GLN A 529 -13.17 4.12 29.97
CA GLN A 529 -12.64 5.29 30.67
C GLN A 529 -12.94 6.59 29.93
#